data_AF-A0A973GA76-F1
#
_entry.id   AF-A0A973GA76-F1
#
_cell.length_a   1.000
_cell.length_b   1.000
_cell.length_c   1.000
_cell.angle_alpha   90.00
_cell.angle_beta   90.00
_cell.angle_gamma   90.00
#
_symmetry.space_group_name_H-M   'P 1'
#
loop_
_entity.id
_entity.type
_entity.pdbx_description
1 polymer ?
#
loop_
_entity_poly.entity_id
_entity_poly.type
_entity_poly.pdbx_seq_one_letter_code
_entity_poly.pdbx_strand_id
1 'polypeptide(L)'
;LVATWRSPEHGAPPVIGRIGGDEFVVVLPGYDDARAADWVARTQAASTAPWSAGIAVADRTDTVHDLLHRADVSLYAAKRARRRNCA
;
A
#
# COMPACT_ATOMS: atom_id res chain seq x y z
N LEU A 1 -24.74 11.14 16.10
CA LEU A 1 -24.56 10.85 14.65
C LEU A 1 -23.08 10.96 14.22
N VAL A 2 -22.33 12.00 14.57
CA VAL A 2 -20.87 12.07 14.30
C VAL A 2 -20.04 11.12 15.19
N ALA A 3 -20.52 10.80 16.39
CA ALA A 3 -19.80 9.91 17.33
C ALA A 3 -19.76 8.43 16.92
N THR A 4 -20.62 7.99 15.98
CA THR A 4 -20.76 6.57 15.59
C THR A 4 -19.77 6.15 14.50
N TRP A 5 -19.08 7.09 13.85
CA TRP A 5 -18.04 6.82 12.83
C TRP A 5 -16.67 6.52 13.43
N ARG A 6 -16.50 6.69 14.75
CA ARG A 6 -15.27 6.40 15.50
C ARG A 6 -15.33 5.07 16.23
N SER A 7 -16.24 4.19 15.83
CA SER A 7 -16.31 2.83 16.33
C SER A 7 -15.06 2.05 15.89
N PRO A 8 -14.21 1.58 16.81
CA PRO A 8 -12.99 0.84 16.48
C PRO A 8 -13.28 -0.50 15.78
N GLU A 9 -14.53 -0.98 15.82
CA GLU A 9 -14.97 -2.18 15.08
C GLU A 9 -15.00 -2.02 13.55
N HIS A 10 -15.04 -0.79 13.03
CA HIS A 10 -14.94 -0.54 11.58
C HIS A 10 -13.63 0.21 11.33
N GLY A 11 -12.58 -0.52 10.96
CA GLY A 11 -11.32 0.11 10.53
C GLY A 11 -11.60 1.22 9.51
N ALA A 12 -10.88 2.34 9.60
CA ALA A 12 -11.08 3.46 8.70
C ALA A 12 -10.97 3.01 7.22
N PRO A 13 -11.79 3.57 6.31
CA PRO A 13 -11.79 3.14 4.92
C PRO A 13 -10.43 3.38 4.27
N PRO A 14 -10.07 2.61 3.24
CA PRO A 14 -8.90 2.88 2.42
C PRO A 14 -8.91 4.32 1.89
N VAL A 15 -7.76 4.99 1.96
CA VAL A 15 -7.58 6.33 1.40
C VAL A 15 -6.57 6.26 0.26
N ILE A 16 -6.91 6.85 -0.88
CA ILE A 16 -6.05 6.89 -2.06
C ILE A 16 -5.64 8.34 -2.31
N GLY A 17 -4.34 8.58 -2.43
CA GLY A 17 -3.76 9.86 -2.79
C GLY A 17 -2.89 9.75 -4.04
N ARG A 18 -2.99 10.72 -4.95
CA ARG A 18 -2.07 10.84 -6.09
C ARG A 18 -0.93 11.78 -5.69
N ILE A 19 0.31 11.30 -5.79
CA ILE A 19 1.49 12.06 -5.36
C ILE A 19 2.17 12.79 -6.53
N GLY A 20 1.98 12.32 -7.76
CA GLY A 20 2.51 12.94 -8.97
C GLY A 20 2.48 11.95 -10.13
N GLY A 21 2.52 12.42 -11.39
CA GLY A 21 2.59 11.54 -12.56
C GLY A 21 1.58 10.38 -12.52
N ASP A 22 2.07 9.16 -12.64
CA ASP A 22 1.34 7.88 -12.50
C ASP A 22 1.52 7.22 -11.12
N GLU A 23 2.00 7.96 -10.13
CA GLU A 23 2.30 7.48 -8.79
C GLU A 23 1.15 7.76 -7.80
N PHE A 24 0.77 6.72 -7.07
CA PHE A 24 -0.32 6.73 -6.10
C PHE A 24 0.12 6.09 -4.78
N VAL A 25 -0.45 6.60 -3.68
CA VAL A 25 -0.32 6.05 -2.33
C VAL A 25 -1.70 5.56 -1.89
N VAL A 26 -1.77 4.34 -1.37
CA VAL A 26 -2.97 3.78 -0.75
C VAL A 26 -2.69 3.51 0.72
N VAL A 27 -3.45 4.14 1.61
CA VAL A 27 -3.39 3.89 3.05
C VAL A 27 -4.50 2.90 3.40
N LEU A 28 -4.13 1.80 4.05
CA LEU A 28 -5.03 0.72 4.46
C LEU A 28 -5.07 0.60 6.00
N PRO A 29 -5.93 1.35 6.69
CA PRO A 29 -5.99 1.32 8.16
C PRO A 29 -6.33 -0.08 8.68
N GLY A 30 -5.57 -0.55 9.67
CA GLY A 30 -5.77 -1.85 10.30
C GLY A 30 -5.37 -3.04 9.44
N TYR A 31 -4.58 -2.84 8.38
CA TYR A 31 -3.97 -3.91 7.60
C TYR A 31 -2.56 -4.18 8.13
N ASP A 32 -2.25 -5.44 8.34
CA ASP A 32 -0.88 -5.92 8.48
C ASP A 32 -0.29 -6.22 7.09
N ASP A 33 0.96 -6.68 7.09
CA ASP A 33 1.73 -6.91 5.86
C ASP A 33 1.05 -7.97 4.96
N ALA A 34 0.58 -9.06 5.57
CA ALA A 34 -0.09 -10.15 4.86
C ALA A 34 -1.40 -9.69 4.20
N ARG A 35 -2.26 -9.00 4.96
CA ARG A 35 -3.54 -8.48 4.42
C ARG A 35 -3.30 -7.41 3.35
N ALA A 36 -2.26 -6.59 3.49
CA ALA A 36 -1.89 -5.61 2.48
C ALA A 36 -1.38 -6.30 1.20
N ALA A 37 -0.55 -7.34 1.33
CA ALA A 37 -0.06 -8.12 0.19
C ALA A 37 -1.20 -8.81 -0.55
N ASP A 38 -2.14 -9.43 0.17
CA ASP A 38 -3.33 -10.05 -0.42
C ASP A 38 -4.21 -9.03 -1.15
N TRP A 39 -4.38 -7.83 -0.57
CA TRP A 39 -5.13 -6.75 -1.21
C TRP A 39 -4.46 -6.29 -2.51
N VAL A 40 -3.15 -6.12 -2.51
CA VAL A 40 -2.37 -5.76 -3.72
C VAL A 40 -2.51 -6.85 -4.78
N ALA A 41 -2.35 -8.13 -4.41
CA ALA A 41 -2.45 -9.25 -5.35
C ALA A 41 -3.82 -9.31 -6.03
N ARG A 42 -4.92 -9.16 -5.26
CA ARG A 42 -6.28 -9.11 -5.82
C ARG A 42 -6.48 -7.92 -6.76
N THR A 43 -5.94 -6.75 -6.39
CA THR A 43 -6.06 -5.53 -7.19
C THR A 43 -5.25 -5.64 -8.49
N GLN A 44 -4.08 -6.29 -8.45
CA GLN A 44 -3.30 -6.57 -9.66
C GLN A 44 -4.03 -7.54 -10.59
N ALA A 45 -4.62 -8.61 -10.05
CA ALA A 45 -5.38 -9.58 -10.84
C ALA A 45 -6.64 -8.97 -11.50
N ALA A 46 -7.24 -7.95 -10.88
CA ALA A 46 -8.39 -7.24 -11.43
C ALA A 46 -8.02 -6.11 -12.40
N SER A 47 -6.75 -5.72 -12.48
CA SER A 47 -6.28 -4.64 -13.37
C SER A 47 -5.93 -5.19 -14.76
N THR A 48 -6.36 -4.49 -15.80
CA THR A 48 -5.99 -4.81 -17.19
C THR A 48 -4.59 -4.32 -17.56
N ALA A 49 -4.03 -3.37 -16.80
CA ALA A 49 -2.70 -2.82 -17.01
C ALA A 49 -1.72 -3.34 -15.94
N PRO A 50 -0.47 -3.69 -16.30
CA PRO A 50 0.54 -4.05 -15.32
C PRO A 50 0.97 -2.82 -14.53
N TRP A 51 1.08 -2.96 -13.22
CA TRP A 51 1.61 -1.93 -12.32
C TRP A 51 2.46 -2.58 -11.24
N SER A 52 3.22 -1.77 -10.51
CA SER A 52 4.08 -2.24 -9.42
C SER A 52 3.63 -1.60 -8.12
N ALA A 53 3.71 -2.36 -7.04
CA ALA A 53 3.38 -1.89 -5.69
C ALA A 53 4.55 -2.15 -4.76
N GLY A 54 4.74 -1.27 -3.79
CA GLY A 54 5.56 -1.51 -2.61
C GLY A 54 4.68 -1.42 -1.37
N ILE A 55 4.96 -2.27 -0.39
CA ILE A 55 4.16 -2.38 0.84
C ILE A 55 5.06 -2.04 2.02
N ALA A 56 4.51 -1.26 2.94
CA ALA A 56 5.09 -1.03 4.25
C ALA A 56 3.97 -0.88 5.28
N VAL A 57 4.16 -1.51 6.45
CA VAL A 57 3.28 -1.36 7.60
C VAL A 57 3.87 -0.33 8.54
N ALA A 58 3.05 0.61 9.01
CA ALA A 58 3.46 1.65 9.94
C ALA A 58 3.81 1.08 11.32
N ASP A 59 4.93 1.51 11.87
CA ASP A 59 5.28 1.40 13.28
C ASP A 59 4.85 2.67 14.03
N ARG A 60 4.69 2.57 15.36
CA ARG A 60 4.37 3.69 16.24
C ARG A 60 5.44 4.79 16.21
N THR A 61 6.69 4.46 15.88
CA THR A 61 7.79 5.43 15.82
C THR A 61 8.01 6.04 14.45
N ASP A 62 7.28 5.59 13.42
CA ASP A 62 7.49 6.08 12.06
C ASP A 62 6.98 7.50 11.89
N THR A 63 7.76 8.32 11.18
CA THR A 63 7.20 9.47 10.48
C THR A 63 6.52 9.01 9.18
N VAL A 64 5.66 9.87 8.61
CA VAL A 64 5.09 9.63 7.27
C VAL A 64 6.19 9.43 6.22
N HIS A 65 7.32 10.15 6.36
CA HIS A 65 8.45 10.02 5.44
C HIS A 65 9.11 8.63 5.53
N ASP A 66 9.33 8.13 6.74
CA ASP A 66 9.94 6.80 6.96
C ASP A 66 9.08 5.69 6.35
N LEU A 67 7.76 5.78 6.56
CA LEU A 67 6.81 4.82 6.02
C LEU A 67 6.79 4.82 4.49
N LEU A 68 6.72 6.01 3.87
CA LEU A 68 6.75 6.16 2.42
C LEU A 68 8.08 5.68 1.84
N HIS A 69 9.20 5.97 2.50
CA HIS A 69 10.51 5.52 2.06
C HIS A 69 10.61 3.99 2.08
N ARG A 70 10.13 3.31 3.13
CA ARG A 70 10.09 1.85 3.18
C ARG A 70 9.20 1.24 2.09
N ALA A 71 8.05 1.87 1.82
CA ALA A 71 7.18 1.45 0.72
C ALA A 71 7.89 1.58 -0.64
N ASP A 72 8.63 2.67 -0.87
CA ASP A 72 9.39 2.87 -2.11
C ASP A 72 10.54 1.84 -2.26
N VAL A 73 11.29 1.57 -1.19
CA VAL A 73 12.33 0.53 -1.19
C VAL A 73 11.73 -0.85 -1.54
N SER A 74 10.58 -1.18 -0.96
CA SER A 74 9.83 -2.40 -1.26
C SER A 74 9.40 -2.47 -2.74
N LEU A 75 8.92 -1.35 -3.29
CA LEU A 75 8.55 -1.21 -4.71
C LEU A 75 9.74 -1.45 -5.64
N TYR A 76 10.90 -0.84 -5.33
CA TYR A 76 12.12 -1.01 -6.10
C TYR A 76 12.63 -2.46 -6.07
N ALA A 77 12.56 -3.12 -4.92
CA ALA A 77 12.93 -4.53 -4.80
C ALA A 77 12.04 -5.43 -5.69
N ALA A 78 10.72 -5.19 -5.69
CA ALA A 78 9.78 -5.91 -6.54
C ALA A 78 10.03 -5.66 -8.05
N LYS A 79 10.29 -4.41 -8.46
CA LYS A 79 10.68 -4.07 -9.83
C LYS A 79 11.96 -4.81 -10.26
N ARG A 80 12.97 -4.90 -9.38
CA ARG A 80 14.23 -5.60 -9.66
C ARG A 80 14.05 -7.11 -9.79
N ALA A 81 13.22 -7.74 -8.95
CA ALA A 81 12.92 -9.16 -9.05
C ALA A 81 12.28 -9.50 -10.39
N ARG A 82 11.26 -8.74 -10.79
CA ARG A 82 10.57 -8.96 -12.07
C ARG A 82 11.49 -8.85 -13.28
N ARG A 83 12.41 -7.88 -13.28
CA ARG A 83 13.41 -7.74 -14.35
C ARG A 83 14.33 -8.96 -14.46
N ARG A 84 14.67 -9.62 -13.34
CA ARG A 84 15.49 -10.85 -13.34
C ARG A 84 14.72 -12.07 -13.84
N ASN A 85 13.40 -12.12 -13.60
CA ASN A 85 12.54 -13.22 -14.04
C ASN A 85 12.11 -13.14 -15.53
N CYS A 86 12.46 -12.05 -16.22
CA CYS A 86 12.24 -11.89 -17.66
C CYS A 86 13.51 -12.10 -18.50
N ALA A 87 14.64 -12.44 -17.86
CA ALA A 87 15.91 -12.82 -18.51
C ALA A 87 16.06 -14.35 -18.48
#